data_AF-A0A6G3UJ92-F1
#
_entry.id   AF-A0A6G3UJ92-F1
#
_cell.length_a   1.000
_cell.length_b   1.000
_cell.length_c   1.000
_cell.angle_alpha   90.00
_cell.angle_beta   90.00
_cell.angle_gamma   90.00
#
_symmetry.space_group_name_H-M   'P 1'
#
loop_
_entity.id
_entity.type
_entity.pdbx_description
1 polymer ?
#
loop_
_entity_poly.entity_id
_entity_poly.type
_entity_poly.pdbx_seq_one_letter_code
_entity_poly.pdbx_strand_id
1 'polypeptide(L)'
;MTDTSVADLCHLTVRAPGRTIDLSVPSDVPVADLLPTVLRYAGEDIEETGLEHDGWILQRLGGRPLDEEATLATLGLTDGDVLHLRPRTEALPEVRLDDLVDGIASVTRDRLHDWSEGAARHLLRALVAVAVLAGLALLAWPGTSVTLRAGAAVAAGVLLLAGAASASR
;
A
#
# COMPACT_ATOMS: atom_id res chain seq x y z
N MET A 1 3.98 -46.00 29.39
CA MET A 1 3.18 -44.78 29.55
C MET A 1 3.14 -44.15 28.18
N THR A 2 2.05 -44.38 27.45
CA THR A 2 1.87 -43.85 26.10
C THR A 2 1.21 -42.49 26.30
N ASP A 3 2.01 -41.43 26.30
CA ASP A 3 1.47 -40.07 26.26
C ASP A 3 0.81 -39.88 24.90
N THR A 4 -0.51 -40.08 24.86
CA THR A 4 -1.33 -39.54 23.79
C THR A 4 -1.39 -38.03 24.03
N SER A 5 -0.31 -37.33 23.66
CA SER A 5 -0.37 -35.90 23.39
C SER A 5 -1.52 -35.71 22.42
N VAL A 6 -2.53 -34.93 22.81
CA VAL A 6 -3.62 -34.56 21.91
C VAL A 6 -2.94 -33.79 20.80
N ALA A 7 -2.70 -34.45 19.66
CA ALA A 7 -2.13 -33.83 18.48
C ALA A 7 -3.03 -32.65 18.13
N ASP A 8 -2.50 -31.44 18.26
CA ASP A 8 -3.23 -30.23 17.90
C ASP A 8 -3.47 -30.30 16.39
N LEU A 9 -4.74 -30.45 16.01
CA LEU A 9 -5.13 -30.67 14.62
C LEU A 9 -5.21 -29.33 13.92
N CYS A 10 -4.74 -29.28 12.68
CA CYS A 10 -4.95 -28.14 11.81
C CYS A 10 -5.73 -28.54 10.55
N HIS A 11 -6.74 -27.75 10.22
CA HIS A 11 -7.54 -27.82 9.00
C HIS A 11 -6.87 -26.96 7.92
N LEU A 12 -6.32 -27.60 6.90
CA LEU A 12 -5.65 -26.93 5.80
C LEU A 12 -6.41 -27.15 4.50
N THR A 13 -6.50 -26.11 3.69
CA THR A 13 -7.03 -26.18 2.33
C THR A 13 -5.87 -26.12 1.34
N VAL A 14 -5.65 -27.17 0.57
CA VAL A 14 -4.64 -27.21 -0.48
C VAL A 14 -5.28 -27.05 -1.86
N ARG A 15 -4.90 -26.00 -2.58
CA ARG A 15 -5.31 -25.75 -3.96
C ARG A 15 -4.28 -26.34 -4.92
N ALA A 16 -4.68 -27.39 -5.62
CA ALA A 16 -3.96 -27.95 -6.76
C ALA A 16 -4.48 -27.35 -8.07
N PRO A 17 -3.74 -27.45 -9.20
CA PRO A 17 -4.14 -26.86 -10.48
C PRO A 17 -5.56 -27.24 -10.94
N GLY A 18 -5.97 -28.49 -10.71
CA GLY A 18 -7.27 -28.99 -11.16
C GLY A 18 -8.37 -29.03 -10.08
N ARG A 19 -8.05 -28.77 -8.80
CA ARG A 19 -8.99 -28.97 -7.68
C ARG A 19 -8.49 -28.45 -6.34
N THR A 20 -9.40 -28.44 -5.37
CA THR A 20 -9.11 -28.11 -3.97
C THR A 20 -9.24 -29.36 -3.11
N ILE A 21 -8.37 -29.50 -2.11
CA ILE A 21 -8.32 -30.62 -1.17
C ILE A 21 -8.29 -30.06 0.24
N ASP A 22 -9.26 -30.43 1.07
CA ASP A 22 -9.28 -30.05 2.48
C ASP A 22 -8.77 -31.22 3.33
N LEU A 23 -7.85 -30.92 4.24
CA LEU A 23 -7.09 -31.88 5.03
C LEU A 23 -7.17 -31.50 6.50
N SER A 24 -7.37 -32.48 7.37
CA SER A 24 -7.19 -32.31 8.82
C SER A 24 -5.96 -33.10 9.22
N VAL A 25 -4.88 -32.41 9.59
CA VAL A 25 -3.58 -33.03 9.84
C VAL A 25 -3.01 -32.54 11.17
N PRO A 26 -2.29 -33.39 11.91
CA PRO A 26 -1.57 -32.96 13.11
C PRO A 26 -0.57 -31.84 12.81
N SER A 27 -0.56 -30.79 13.62
CA SER A 27 0.31 -29.62 13.45
C SER A 27 1.80 -29.93 13.66
N ASP A 28 2.14 -31.07 14.27
CA ASP A 28 3.51 -31.56 14.47
C ASP A 28 4.07 -32.35 13.29
N VAL A 29 3.29 -32.58 12.23
CA VAL A 29 3.74 -33.30 11.03
C VAL A 29 4.59 -32.39 10.13
N PRO A 30 5.75 -32.86 9.63
CA PRO A 30 6.56 -32.17 8.62
C PRO A 30 5.84 -32.01 7.27
N VAL A 31 6.14 -30.93 6.56
CA VAL A 31 5.59 -30.70 5.21
C VAL A 31 5.98 -31.81 4.22
N ALA A 32 7.20 -32.35 4.33
CA ALA A 32 7.68 -33.46 3.50
C ALA A 32 6.78 -34.72 3.60
N ASP A 33 6.19 -34.98 4.78
CA ASP A 33 5.33 -36.16 5.00
C ASP A 33 3.91 -35.93 4.46
N LEU A 34 3.48 -34.66 4.39
CA LEU A 34 2.17 -34.29 3.85
C LEU A 34 2.16 -34.31 2.32
N LEU A 35 3.26 -33.87 1.70
CA LEU A 35 3.33 -33.67 0.26
C LEU A 35 2.96 -34.93 -0.56
N PRO A 36 3.45 -36.15 -0.26
CA PRO A 36 3.04 -37.37 -0.97
C PRO A 36 1.54 -37.66 -0.85
N THR A 37 0.96 -37.38 0.31
CA THR A 37 -0.48 -37.55 0.54
C THR A 37 -1.29 -36.56 -0.27
N VAL A 38 -0.88 -35.29 -0.28
CA VAL A 38 -1.50 -34.25 -1.10
C VAL A 38 -1.42 -34.61 -2.58
N LEU A 39 -0.26 -35.05 -3.07
CA LEU A 39 -0.04 -35.43 -4.46
C LEU A 39 -0.90 -36.62 -4.89
N ARG A 40 -0.94 -37.68 -4.09
CA ARG A 40 -1.81 -38.86 -4.32
C ARG A 40 -3.26 -38.46 -4.45
N TYR A 41 -3.69 -37.51 -3.63
CA TYR A 41 -5.00 -36.95 -3.82
C TYR A 41 -5.00 -36.16 -5.12
N ALA A 42 -4.24 -35.08 -5.28
CA ALA A 42 -4.35 -34.03 -6.30
C ALA A 42 -4.65 -34.44 -7.76
N GLY A 43 -4.29 -35.63 -8.25
CA GLY A 43 -4.76 -36.19 -9.53
C GLY A 43 -3.77 -37.14 -10.19
N GLU A 44 -4.23 -37.99 -11.12
CA GLU A 44 -3.41 -39.01 -11.80
C GLU A 44 -2.31 -38.38 -12.71
N ASP A 45 -2.57 -37.23 -13.35
CA ASP A 45 -1.62 -36.58 -14.26
C ASP A 45 -0.43 -35.88 -13.56
N ILE A 46 -0.49 -35.74 -12.23
CA ILE A 46 0.50 -34.99 -11.42
C ILE A 46 1.78 -35.80 -11.21
N GLU A 47 1.65 -37.13 -11.18
CA GLU A 47 2.78 -38.06 -11.05
C GLU A 47 3.63 -38.07 -12.33
N GLU A 48 3.01 -38.01 -13.51
CA GLU A 48 3.70 -37.97 -14.81
C GLU A 48 4.37 -36.60 -15.05
N THR A 49 3.69 -35.53 -14.61
CA THR A 49 4.17 -34.13 -14.73
C THR A 49 5.30 -33.81 -13.72
N GLY A 50 5.40 -34.53 -12.61
CA GLY A 50 6.38 -34.25 -11.54
C GLY A 50 7.85 -34.40 -11.97
N LEU A 51 8.13 -35.25 -12.96
CA LEU A 51 9.47 -35.45 -13.51
C LEU A 51 9.95 -34.29 -14.39
N GLU A 52 9.02 -33.58 -15.03
CA GLU A 52 9.32 -32.45 -15.92
C GLU A 52 9.53 -31.12 -15.14
N HIS A 53 9.04 -31.05 -13.90
CA HIS A 53 8.97 -29.80 -13.13
C HIS A 53 9.88 -29.74 -11.90
N ASP A 54 10.85 -30.65 -11.79
CA ASP A 54 11.78 -30.75 -10.66
C ASP A 54 11.06 -30.92 -9.30
N GLY A 55 9.90 -31.57 -9.32
CA GLY A 55 9.06 -31.83 -8.15
C GLY A 55 8.01 -30.75 -7.86
N TRP A 56 7.32 -30.95 -6.73
CA TRP A 56 6.19 -30.13 -6.28
C TRP A 56 6.51 -29.46 -4.96
N ILE A 57 5.95 -28.28 -4.75
CA ILE A 57 6.11 -27.50 -3.52
C ILE A 57 4.74 -27.04 -2.99
N LEU A 58 4.67 -26.86 -1.69
CA LEU A 58 3.56 -26.20 -1.02
C LEU A 58 3.96 -24.77 -0.66
N GLN A 59 3.07 -23.82 -0.94
CA GLN A 59 3.35 -22.40 -0.80
C GLN A 59 2.09 -21.65 -0.35
N ARG A 60 2.25 -20.68 0.57
CA ARG A 60 1.19 -19.70 0.88
C ARG A 60 1.10 -18.67 -0.25
N LEU A 61 -0.09 -18.12 -0.50
CA LEU A 61 -0.27 -17.08 -1.52
C LEU A 61 0.65 -15.88 -1.22
N GLY A 62 1.58 -15.60 -2.13
CA GLY A 62 2.53 -14.50 -2.01
C GLY A 62 3.65 -14.71 -0.97
N GLY A 63 3.75 -15.87 -0.33
CA GLY A 63 4.90 -16.24 0.52
C GLY A 63 5.91 -17.08 -0.25
N ARG A 64 7.09 -17.32 0.29
CA ARG A 64 8.04 -18.29 -0.27
C ARG A 64 7.51 -19.75 -0.18
N PRO A 65 8.10 -20.70 -0.93
CA PRO A 65 7.84 -22.13 -0.71
C PRO A 65 8.06 -22.51 0.76
N LEU A 66 7.19 -23.36 1.29
CA LEU A 66 7.33 -23.89 2.65
C LEU A 66 8.58 -24.76 2.74
N ASP A 67 9.22 -24.73 3.91
CA ASP A 67 10.34 -25.61 4.21
C ASP A 67 9.80 -27.04 4.43
N GLU A 68 10.31 -27.99 3.65
CA GLU A 68 9.88 -29.38 3.63
C GLU A 68 10.23 -30.09 4.96
N GLU A 69 11.31 -29.69 5.62
CA GLU A 69 11.77 -30.27 6.89
C GLU A 69 11.03 -29.70 8.12
N ALA A 70 10.35 -28.56 7.96
CA ALA A 70 9.66 -27.90 9.06
C ALA A 70 8.26 -28.48 9.29
N THR A 71 7.86 -28.50 10.57
CA THR A 71 6.50 -28.88 10.96
C THR A 71 5.51 -27.75 10.69
N LEU A 72 4.24 -28.09 10.51
CA LEU A 72 3.17 -27.10 10.28
C LEU A 72 3.11 -26.05 11.40
N ALA A 73 3.27 -26.47 12.66
CA ALA A 73 3.34 -25.59 13.81
C ALA A 73 4.52 -24.61 13.74
N THR A 74 5.70 -25.07 13.32
CA THR A 74 6.91 -24.23 13.19
C THR A 74 6.76 -23.18 12.08
N LEU A 75 6.06 -23.55 11.02
CA LEU A 75 5.71 -22.65 9.91
C LEU A 75 4.55 -21.71 10.26
N GLY A 76 3.98 -21.84 11.46
CA GLY A 76 2.85 -21.06 11.94
C GLY A 76 1.58 -21.29 11.11
N LEU A 77 1.41 -22.50 10.58
CA LEU A 77 0.20 -22.90 9.86
C LEU A 77 -0.91 -23.21 10.86
N THR A 78 -2.05 -22.55 10.68
CA THR A 78 -3.21 -22.64 11.58
C THR A 78 -4.45 -23.12 10.83
N ASP A 79 -5.50 -23.46 11.59
CA ASP A 79 -6.82 -23.79 11.04
C ASP A 79 -7.30 -22.74 10.02
N GLY A 80 -7.72 -23.22 8.85
CA GLY A 80 -8.24 -22.41 7.74
C GLY A 80 -7.18 -21.89 6.77
N ASP A 81 -5.90 -22.21 6.97
CA ASP A 81 -4.85 -21.77 6.06
C ASP A 81 -4.97 -22.42 4.68
N VAL A 82 -4.77 -21.58 3.65
CA VAL A 82 -4.83 -21.99 2.24
C VAL A 82 -3.41 -22.09 1.67
N LEU A 83 -3.05 -23.31 1.27
CA LEU A 83 -1.81 -23.63 0.58
C LEU A 83 -2.06 -23.85 -0.90
N HIS A 84 -1.06 -23.53 -1.72
CA HIS A 84 -1.08 -23.77 -3.15
C HIS A 84 -0.03 -24.83 -3.47
N LEU A 85 -0.45 -25.89 -4.15
CA LEU A 85 0.42 -26.90 -4.71
C LEU A 85 0.90 -26.41 -6.08
N ARG A 86 2.20 -26.15 -6.20
CA ARG A 86 2.81 -25.57 -7.39
C ARG A 86 4.01 -26.41 -7.84
N PRO A 87 4.29 -26.50 -9.15
CA PRO A 87 5.54 -27.07 -9.61
C PRO A 87 6.72 -26.22 -9.13
N ARG A 88 7.85 -26.83 -8.79
CA ARG A 88 9.01 -26.13 -8.20
C ARG A 88 9.57 -25.06 -9.15
N THR A 89 9.54 -25.32 -10.45
CA THR A 89 9.92 -24.38 -11.51
C THR A 89 9.05 -23.12 -11.59
N GLU A 90 7.84 -23.15 -11.03
CA GLU A 90 6.91 -22.03 -11.01
C GLU A 90 6.66 -21.46 -9.60
N ALA A 91 7.59 -21.66 -8.67
CA ALA A 91 7.56 -21.08 -7.34
C ALA A 91 7.42 -19.55 -7.43
N LEU A 92 6.40 -18.98 -6.76
CA LEU A 92 6.25 -17.52 -6.75
C LEU A 92 7.25 -16.91 -5.76
N PRO A 93 7.88 -15.78 -6.09
CA PRO A 93 8.68 -15.04 -5.13
C PRO A 93 7.80 -14.48 -4.01
N GLU A 94 8.44 -14.19 -2.87
CA GLU A 94 7.78 -13.48 -1.77
C GLU A 94 7.28 -12.11 -2.23
N VAL A 95 6.02 -11.79 -1.94
CA VAL A 95 5.41 -10.52 -2.29
C VAL A 95 6.07 -9.43 -1.46
N ARG A 96 6.89 -8.63 -2.13
CA ARG A 96 7.45 -7.41 -1.58
C ARG A 96 6.55 -6.24 -1.95
N LEU A 97 5.81 -5.74 -0.96
CA LEU A 97 5.03 -4.50 -1.07
C LEU A 97 5.99 -3.32 -0.93
N ASP A 98 6.60 -2.90 -2.03
CA ASP A 98 7.55 -1.77 -2.07
C ASP A 98 6.86 -0.39 -2.01
N ASP A 99 5.52 -0.34 -2.08
CA ASP A 99 4.81 0.89 -2.41
C ASP A 99 3.55 1.17 -1.58
N LEU A 100 3.71 1.20 -0.26
CA LEU A 100 2.68 1.76 0.63
C LEU A 100 2.63 3.30 0.54
N VAL A 101 3.68 3.93 0.01
CA VAL A 101 3.81 5.38 -0.06
C VAL A 101 2.99 5.97 -1.22
N ASP A 102 3.01 5.39 -2.42
CA ASP A 102 2.19 5.89 -3.53
C ASP A 102 0.70 5.58 -3.32
N GLY A 103 0.39 4.50 -2.60
CA GLY A 103 -0.97 4.19 -2.16
C GLY A 103 -1.58 5.28 -1.28
N ILE A 104 -0.81 5.83 -0.33
CA ILE A 104 -1.27 6.94 0.54
C ILE A 104 -1.25 8.26 -0.23
N ALA A 105 -0.26 8.48 -1.10
CA ALA A 105 -0.16 9.69 -1.90
C ALA A 105 -1.36 9.86 -2.85
N SER A 106 -1.87 8.77 -3.45
CA SER A 106 -3.05 8.81 -4.32
C SER A 106 -4.32 9.21 -3.57
N VAL A 107 -4.56 8.65 -2.37
CA VAL A 107 -5.73 8.96 -1.53
C VAL A 107 -5.67 10.38 -0.94
N THR A 108 -4.47 10.85 -0.61
CA THR A 108 -4.27 12.19 -0.04
C THR A 108 -4.39 13.26 -1.14
N ARG A 109 -3.98 12.96 -2.38
CA ARG A 109 -4.06 13.88 -3.52
C ARG A 109 -5.50 14.25 -3.88
N ASP A 110 -6.46 13.33 -3.69
CA ASP A 110 -7.88 13.60 -3.92
C ASP A 110 -8.52 14.50 -2.84
N ARG A 111 -7.98 14.53 -1.61
CA ARG A 111 -8.50 15.40 -0.53
C ARG A 111 -7.83 16.76 -0.43
N LEU A 112 -6.63 16.94 -0.99
CA LEU A 112 -5.89 18.22 -0.97
C LEU A 112 -6.28 19.18 -2.13
N HIS A 113 -7.30 18.82 -2.92
CA HIS A 113 -7.76 19.60 -4.07
C HIS A 113 -8.50 20.92 -3.75
N ASP A 114 -8.59 21.33 -2.48
CA ASP A 114 -9.24 22.59 -2.10
C ASP A 114 -8.41 23.84 -2.41
N TRP A 115 -7.10 23.71 -2.69
CA TRP A 115 -6.30 24.82 -3.21
C TRP A 115 -6.51 24.96 -4.74
N SER A 116 -7.72 25.35 -5.12
CA SER A 116 -8.04 25.65 -6.52
C SER A 116 -7.30 26.91 -6.99
N GLU A 117 -6.95 26.96 -8.28
CA GLU A 117 -6.43 28.18 -8.90
C GLU A 117 -7.36 29.39 -8.68
N GLY A 118 -8.67 29.12 -8.60
CA GLY A 118 -9.68 30.11 -8.21
C GLY A 118 -9.46 30.64 -6.79
N ALA A 119 -9.35 29.76 -5.80
CA ALA A 119 -9.11 30.13 -4.39
C ALA A 119 -7.81 30.93 -4.23
N ALA A 120 -6.72 30.50 -4.88
CA ALA A 120 -5.45 31.22 -4.87
C ALA A 120 -5.57 32.63 -5.47
N ARG A 121 -6.30 32.76 -6.59
CA ARG A 121 -6.54 34.05 -7.25
C ARG A 121 -7.42 34.97 -6.41
N HIS A 122 -8.43 34.44 -5.73
CA HIS A 122 -9.26 35.20 -4.80
C HIS A 122 -8.48 35.69 -3.59
N LEU A 123 -7.66 34.83 -2.98
CA LEU A 123 -6.80 35.20 -1.85
C LEU A 123 -5.81 36.30 -2.23
N LEU A 124 -5.15 36.16 -3.39
CA LEU A 124 -4.20 37.17 -3.88
C LEU A 124 -4.88 38.52 -4.12
N ARG A 125 -6.05 38.52 -4.77
CA ARG A 125 -6.85 39.74 -4.98
C ARG A 125 -7.27 40.38 -3.66
N ALA A 126 -7.71 39.59 -2.69
CA ALA A 126 -8.09 40.07 -1.37
C ALA A 126 -6.89 40.72 -0.65
N LEU A 127 -5.71 40.09 -0.70
CA LEU A 127 -4.50 40.61 -0.08
C LEU A 127 -4.04 41.93 -0.73
N VAL A 128 -4.08 42.01 -2.06
CA VAL A 128 -3.80 43.27 -2.78
C VAL A 128 -4.80 44.36 -2.39
N ALA A 129 -6.10 44.05 -2.33
CA ALA A 129 -7.12 45.01 -1.95
C ALA A 129 -6.91 45.53 -0.52
N VAL A 130 -6.62 44.64 0.44
CA VAL A 130 -6.32 45.00 1.83
C VAL A 130 -5.08 45.89 1.92
N ALA A 131 -4.01 45.56 1.19
CA ALA A 131 -2.79 46.34 1.22
C ALA A 131 -2.97 47.75 0.61
N VAL A 132 -3.77 47.88 -0.45
CA VAL A 132 -4.11 49.18 -1.05
C VAL A 132 -4.95 50.02 -0.10
N LEU A 133 -5.98 49.43 0.53
CA LEU A 133 -6.81 50.13 1.51
C LEU A 133 -5.98 50.59 2.72
N ALA A 134 -5.07 49.74 3.21
CA ALA A 134 -4.14 50.11 4.28
C ALA A 134 -3.23 51.27 3.86
N GLY A 135 -2.66 51.22 2.65
CA GLY A 135 -1.86 52.31 2.09
C GLY A 135 -2.63 53.64 1.99
N LEU A 136 -3.88 53.60 1.51
CA LEU A 136 -4.75 54.78 1.45
C LEU A 136 -5.10 55.32 2.85
N ALA A 137 -5.38 54.45 3.81
CA ALA A 137 -5.65 54.85 5.20
C ALA A 137 -4.42 55.52 5.84
N LEU A 138 -3.21 54.98 5.61
CA LEU A 138 -1.94 55.59 6.03
C LEU A 138 -1.71 56.98 5.42
N LEU A 139 -2.10 57.17 4.16
CA LEU A 139 -2.02 58.47 3.48
C LEU A 139 -3.01 59.49 4.05
N ALA A 140 -4.24 59.05 4.36
CA ALA A 140 -5.30 59.86 4.93
C ALA A 140 -5.10 60.20 6.42
N TRP A 141 -4.17 59.52 7.10
CA TRP A 141 -3.92 59.73 8.52
C TRP A 141 -3.22 61.09 8.77
N PRO A 142 -3.80 61.98 9.59
CA PRO A 142 -3.19 63.28 9.91
C PRO A 142 -1.94 63.08 10.80
N GLY A 143 -0.85 63.78 10.47
CA GLY A 143 0.41 63.72 11.23
C GLY A 143 1.52 62.82 10.67
N THR A 144 1.30 62.10 9.56
CA THR A 144 2.36 61.29 8.92
C THR A 144 3.39 62.16 8.17
N SER A 145 4.64 61.72 8.07
CA SER A 145 5.71 62.45 7.39
C SER A 145 5.65 62.27 5.86
N VAL A 146 6.12 63.27 5.09
CA VAL A 146 6.08 63.24 3.61
C VAL A 146 6.82 62.03 3.02
N THR A 147 7.92 61.60 3.64
CA THR A 147 8.71 60.45 3.19
C THR A 147 7.96 59.13 3.39
N LEU A 148 7.23 58.99 4.51
CA LEU A 148 6.40 57.81 4.76
C LEU A 148 5.22 57.74 3.78
N ARG A 149 4.59 58.88 3.47
CA ARG A 149 3.52 58.97 2.47
C ARG A 149 4.02 58.58 1.07
N ALA A 150 5.18 59.09 0.66
CA ALA A 150 5.78 58.74 -0.62
C ALA A 150 6.12 57.24 -0.71
N GLY A 151 6.70 56.66 0.35
CA GLY A 151 6.99 55.22 0.41
C GLY A 151 5.72 54.36 0.34
N ALA A 152 4.66 54.74 1.07
CA ALA A 152 3.38 54.03 1.03
C ALA A 152 2.71 54.10 -0.35
N ALA A 153 2.78 55.25 -1.03
CA ALA A 153 2.22 55.41 -2.37
C ALA A 153 2.95 54.53 -3.41
N VAL A 154 4.29 54.46 -3.35
CA VAL A 154 5.08 53.59 -4.23
C VAL A 154 4.78 52.11 -3.96
N ALA A 155 4.73 51.70 -2.69
CA ALA A 155 4.41 50.33 -2.31
C ALA A 155 3.01 49.91 -2.77
N ALA A 156 2.00 50.78 -2.60
CA ALA A 156 0.64 50.54 -3.09
C ALA A 156 0.60 50.43 -4.63
N GLY A 157 1.34 51.29 -5.34
CA GLY A 157 1.45 51.24 -6.79
C GLY A 157 2.07 49.93 -7.30
N VAL A 158 3.15 49.46 -6.67
CA VAL A 158 3.80 48.18 -7.02
C VAL A 158 2.87 46.99 -6.76
N LEU A 159 2.14 46.99 -5.65
CA LEU A 159 1.17 45.94 -5.32
C LEU A 159 -0.01 45.91 -6.30
N LEU A 160 -0.48 47.07 -6.75
CA LEU A 160 -1.51 47.16 -7.78
C LEU A 160 -1.04 46.61 -9.12
N LEU A 161 0.20 46.93 -9.54
CA LEU A 161 0.78 46.42 -10.78
C LEU A 161 1.00 44.90 -10.73
N ALA A 162 1.48 44.37 -9.60
CA ALA A 162 1.62 42.94 -9.40
C ALA A 162 0.26 42.22 -9.40
N GLY A 163 -0.75 42.81 -8.75
CA GLY A 163 -2.13 42.33 -8.77
C GLY A 163 -2.72 42.32 -10.18
N ALA A 164 -2.54 43.40 -10.96
CA ALA A 164 -3.02 43.48 -12.33
C ALA A 164 -2.32 42.47 -13.26
N ALA A 165 -1.01 42.30 -13.14
CA ALA A 165 -0.24 41.31 -13.90
C ALA A 165 -0.73 39.88 -13.61
N SER A 166 -1.00 39.56 -12.34
CA SER A 166 -1.55 38.26 -11.93
C SER A 166 -3.00 38.02 -12.38
N ALA A 167 -3.77 39.08 -12.64
CA ALA A 167 -5.13 38.99 -13.16
C ALA A 167 -5.19 38.85 -14.69
N SER A 168 -4.15 39.31 -15.40
CA SER A 168 -4.06 39.30 -16.87
C SER A 168 -3.57 37.99 -17.49
N ARG A 169 -3.11 37.04 -16.66
CA ARG A 169 -2.71 35.68 -17.06
C ARG A 169 -3.77 34.67 -16.63
#